data_AF-A0A528AVZ3-F1
#
_entry.id   AF-A0A528AVZ3-F1
#
_cell.length_a   1.000
_cell.length_b   1.000
_cell.length_c   1.000
_cell.angle_alpha   90.00
_cell.angle_beta   90.00
_cell.angle_gamma   90.00
#
_symmetry.space_group_name_H-M   'P 1'
#
loop_
_entity.id
_entity.type
_entity.pdbx_description
1 polymer ?
#
loop_
_entity_poly.entity_id
_entity_poly.type
_entity_poly.pdbx_seq_one_letter_code
_entity_poly.pdbx_strand_id
1 'polypeptide(L)'
;AYHARPDAPEEPLRFEAETLERLNMPGTIAMRHRTPHFGHIFAGDGYSAGYYSYMWSEVLDADAFAAFEETGDPFNPALAERLRKNIYAAGGSKDPEELYTA
;
A
#
# COMPACT_ATOMS: atom_id res chain seq x y z
N ALA A 1 3.69 -9.76 -13.53
CA ALA A 1 3.21 -8.36 -13.38
C ALA A 1 3.83 -7.49 -14.48
N TYR A 2 3.22 -6.35 -14.83
CA TYR A 2 3.75 -5.45 -15.88
C TYR A 2 5.21 -5.05 -15.61
N HIS A 3 5.49 -4.54 -14.40
CA HIS A 3 6.81 -4.03 -14.02
C HIS A 3 7.82 -5.09 -13.58
N ALA A 4 7.53 -6.38 -13.77
CA ALA A 4 8.46 -7.48 -13.54
C ALA A 4 9.07 -8.01 -14.86
N ARG A 5 8.79 -7.30 -15.97
CA ARG A 5 9.22 -7.65 -17.33
C ARG A 5 10.15 -6.55 -17.86
N PRO A 6 11.09 -6.90 -18.76
CA PRO A 6 11.92 -5.90 -19.43
C PRO A 6 11.10 -5.06 -20.43
N ASP A 7 10.11 -5.67 -21.09
CA ASP A 7 9.32 -5.05 -22.15
C ASP A 7 7.81 -5.09 -21.87
N ALA A 8 7.10 -4.09 -22.40
CA ALA A 8 5.65 -4.03 -22.37
C ALA A 8 5.03 -5.19 -23.17
N PRO A 9 3.91 -5.78 -22.71
CA PRO A 9 3.19 -6.78 -23.50
C PRO A 9 2.60 -6.16 -24.77
N GLU A 10 2.72 -6.84 -25.90
CA GLU A 10 2.12 -6.44 -27.18
C GLU A 10 0.59 -6.35 -27.11
N GLU A 11 -0.04 -7.23 -26.33
CA GLU A 11 -1.47 -7.24 -26.06
C GLU A 11 -1.76 -7.01 -24.55
N PRO A 12 -1.80 -5.74 -24.09
CA PRO A 12 -1.96 -5.45 -22.67
C PRO A 12 -3.24 -6.00 -22.04
N LEU A 13 -4.36 -6.00 -22.77
CA LEU A 13 -5.65 -6.49 -22.26
C LEU A 13 -5.69 -8.02 -22.15
N ARG A 14 -5.02 -8.73 -23.06
CA ARG A 14 -4.87 -10.17 -22.97
C ARG A 14 -3.99 -10.55 -21.79
N PHE A 15 -2.88 -9.84 -21.60
CA PHE A 15 -2.00 -10.02 -20.45
C PHE A 15 -2.70 -9.75 -19.12
N GLU A 16 -3.58 -8.73 -19.06
CA GLU A 16 -4.45 -8.49 -17.91
C GLU A 16 -5.32 -9.72 -17.62
N ALA A 17 -6.10 -10.18 -18.61
CA ALA A 17 -7.01 -11.31 -18.45
C ALA A 17 -6.29 -12.58 -17.96
N GLU A 18 -5.18 -12.96 -18.61
CA GLU A 18 -4.35 -14.12 -18.24
C GLU A 18 -3.77 -13.96 -16.82
N THR A 19 -3.41 -12.74 -16.43
CA THR A 19 -2.91 -12.45 -15.08
C THR A 19 -4.01 -12.64 -14.03
N LEU A 20 -5.21 -12.13 -14.28
CA LEU A 20 -6.33 -12.25 -13.35
C LEU A 20 -6.82 -13.70 -13.21
N GLU A 21 -6.83 -14.45 -14.31
CA GLU A 21 -7.13 -15.88 -14.31
C GLU A 21 -6.13 -16.66 -13.45
N ARG A 22 -4.83 -16.41 -13.63
CA ARG A 22 -3.77 -17.03 -12.80
C ARG A 22 -3.90 -16.67 -11.31
N LEU A 23 -4.43 -15.49 -10.98
CA LEU A 23 -4.68 -15.06 -9.60
C LEU A 23 -6.01 -15.60 -9.04
N ASN A 24 -6.76 -16.39 -9.81
CA ASN A 24 -8.10 -16.87 -9.47
C ASN A 24 -9.05 -15.71 -9.09
N MET A 25 -8.95 -14.58 -9.79
CA MET A 25 -9.79 -13.43 -9.50
C MET A 25 -11.27 -13.75 -9.81
N PRO A 26 -12.20 -13.54 -8.87
CA PRO A 26 -13.62 -13.77 -9.11
C PRO A 26 -14.16 -12.86 -10.22
N GLY A 27 -14.89 -13.42 -11.18
CA GLY A 27 -15.50 -12.63 -12.26
C GLY A 27 -16.61 -11.66 -11.81
N THR A 28 -17.09 -11.79 -10.57
CA THR A 28 -18.10 -10.91 -9.97
C THR A 28 -17.54 -9.58 -9.47
N ILE A 29 -16.22 -9.49 -9.28
CA ILE A 29 -15.53 -8.30 -8.79
C ILE A 29 -14.53 -7.87 -9.85
N ALA A 30 -14.70 -6.67 -10.41
CA ALA A 30 -13.75 -6.11 -11.36
C ALA A 30 -12.49 -5.55 -10.65
N MET A 31 -11.39 -5.41 -11.40
CA MET A 31 -10.24 -4.64 -10.91
C MET A 31 -10.65 -3.22 -10.57
N ARG A 32 -10.14 -2.69 -9.45
CA ARG A 32 -10.35 -1.30 -9.03
C ARG A 32 -9.88 -0.30 -10.09
N HIS A 33 -8.77 -0.61 -10.76
CA HIS A 33 -8.28 0.09 -11.94
C HIS A 33 -7.80 -0.93 -12.97
N ARG A 34 -8.36 -0.88 -14.18
CA ARG A 34 -7.89 -1.71 -15.30
C ARG A 34 -6.75 -1.04 -16.04
N THR A 35 -5.99 -1.83 -16.78
CA THR A 35 -4.75 -1.45 -17.46
C THR A 35 -4.84 -0.11 -18.21
N PRO A 36 -5.86 0.17 -19.06
CA PRO A 36 -5.88 1.41 -19.83
C PRO A 36 -6.05 2.69 -19.00
N HIS A 37 -6.55 2.58 -17.77
CA HIS A 37 -6.81 3.71 -16.88
C HIS A 37 -6.12 3.57 -15.52
N PHE A 38 -5.13 2.68 -15.40
CA PHE A 38 -4.43 2.45 -14.14
C PHE A 38 -3.37 3.54 -13.91
N GLY A 39 -3.83 4.77 -13.66
CA GLY A 39 -2.97 5.95 -13.52
C GLY A 39 -1.90 5.80 -12.43
N HIS A 40 -2.19 5.14 -11.31
CA HIS A 40 -1.22 4.94 -10.24
C HIS A 40 0.10 4.30 -10.74
N ILE A 41 0.01 3.29 -11.60
CA ILE A 41 1.19 2.53 -12.04
C ILE A 41 1.73 2.96 -13.41
N PHE A 42 1.03 3.84 -14.14
CA PHE A 42 1.39 4.24 -15.50
C PHE A 42 1.52 5.76 -15.73
N ALA A 43 0.92 6.60 -14.90
CA ALA A 43 0.94 8.06 -15.09
C ALA A 43 2.16 8.76 -14.46
N GLY A 44 3.01 8.01 -13.75
CA GLY A 44 4.26 8.49 -13.17
C GLY A 44 4.97 7.38 -12.39
N ASP A 45 6.15 7.69 -11.84
CA ASP A 45 7.01 6.68 -11.19
C ASP A 45 6.62 6.36 -9.74
N GLY A 46 5.61 7.05 -9.18
CA GLY A 46 5.30 7.00 -7.75
C GLY A 46 4.75 5.65 -7.24
N TYR A 47 4.03 4.90 -8.07
CA TYR A 47 3.45 3.59 -7.68
C TYR A 47 3.68 2.49 -8.72
N SER A 48 4.58 2.69 -9.69
CA SER A 48 5.07 1.62 -10.57
C SER A 48 5.67 0.51 -9.71
N ALA A 49 5.17 -0.72 -9.87
CA ALA A 49 5.47 -1.84 -8.97
C ALA A 49 5.17 -1.59 -7.48
N GLY A 50 4.42 -0.54 -7.13
CA GLY A 50 4.21 -0.08 -5.77
C GLY A 50 2.75 -0.01 -5.33
N TYR A 51 1.77 -0.41 -6.16
CA TYR A 51 0.35 -0.34 -5.77
C TYR A 51 0.00 -1.22 -4.54
N TYR A 52 0.82 -2.22 -4.22
CA TYR A 52 0.67 -3.01 -2.99
C TYR A 52 0.95 -2.19 -1.72
N SER A 53 1.59 -1.02 -1.85
CA SER A 53 1.99 -0.17 -0.72
C SER A 53 0.79 0.23 0.15
N TYR A 54 -0.40 0.38 -0.44
CA TYR A 54 -1.63 0.63 0.32
C TYR A 54 -1.90 -0.48 1.34
N MET A 55 -1.99 -1.73 0.88
CA MET A 55 -2.24 -2.89 1.75
C MET A 55 -1.08 -3.12 2.72
N TRP A 56 0.16 -2.86 2.29
CA TRP A 56 1.33 -2.93 3.17
C TRP A 56 1.26 -1.90 4.30
N SER A 57 0.92 -0.65 3.98
CA SER A 57 0.76 0.42 4.98
C SER A 57 -0.46 0.20 5.87
N GLU A 58 -1.51 -0.45 5.36
CA GLU A 58 -2.72 -0.78 6.12
C GLU A 58 -2.43 -1.77 7.26
N VAL A 59 -1.45 -2.67 7.09
CA VAL A 59 -0.97 -3.53 8.18
C VAL A 59 -0.39 -2.70 9.34
N LEU A 60 0.42 -1.69 9.01
CA LEU A 60 1.00 -0.78 10.02
C LEU A 60 -0.05 0.12 10.65
N ASP A 61 -1.04 0.58 9.87
CA ASP A 61 -2.15 1.38 10.39
C ASP A 61 -2.98 0.58 11.41
N ALA A 62 -3.34 -0.67 11.06
CA ALA A 62 -4.08 -1.55 11.95
C ALA A 62 -3.31 -1.88 13.25
N ASP A 63 -2.01 -2.18 13.14
CA ASP A 63 -1.15 -2.45 14.31
C ASP A 63 -0.95 -1.20 15.19
N ALA A 64 -0.72 -0.03 14.57
CA ALA A 64 -0.60 1.23 15.29
C ALA A 64 -1.90 1.60 16.02
N PHE A 65 -3.07 1.34 15.44
CA PHE A 65 -4.34 1.54 16.11
C PHE A 65 -4.57 0.53 17.25
N ALA A 66 -4.17 -0.73 17.07
CA ALA A 66 -4.24 -1.74 18.13
C ALA A 66 -3.47 -1.29 19.40
N ALA A 67 -2.34 -0.60 19.24
CA ALA A 67 -1.62 -0.01 20.37
C ALA A 67 -2.45 1.01 21.17
N PHE A 68 -3.38 1.74 20.53
CA PHE A 68 -4.34 2.60 21.24
C PHE A 68 -5.40 1.76 21.97
N GLU A 69 -5.93 0.73 21.33
CA GLU A 69 -6.91 -0.18 21.95
C GLU A 69 -6.34 -0.88 23.20
N GLU A 70 -5.08 -1.27 23.18
CA GLU A 70 -4.35 -1.88 24.32
C GLU A 70 -4.27 -0.96 25.55
N THR A 71 -4.34 0.36 25.36
CA THR A 71 -4.40 1.31 26.48
C THR A 71 -5.77 1.35 27.16
N GLY A 72 -6.80 0.79 26.53
CA GLY A 72 -8.20 0.94 26.93
C GLY A 72 -8.80 2.32 26.62
N ASP A 73 -8.05 3.20 25.95
CA ASP A 73 -8.46 4.53 25.54
C ASP A 73 -8.01 4.84 24.10
N PRO A 74 -8.92 4.84 23.11
CA PRO A 74 -8.57 5.14 21.73
C PRO A 74 -8.07 6.58 21.50
N PHE A 75 -8.17 7.45 22.51
CA PHE A 75 -7.71 8.84 22.47
C PHE A 75 -6.56 9.13 23.45
N ASN A 76 -5.83 8.10 23.88
CA ASN A 76 -4.74 8.24 24.83
C ASN A 76 -3.75 9.36 24.43
N PRO A 77 -3.64 10.45 25.22
CA PRO A 77 -2.87 11.63 24.83
C PRO A 77 -1.35 11.37 24.80
N ALA A 78 -0.85 10.46 25.63
CA ALA A 78 0.57 10.12 25.66
C ALA A 78 0.96 9.33 24.40
N LEU A 79 0.12 8.38 23.97
CA LEU A 79 0.36 7.63 22.74
C LEU A 79 0.17 8.50 21.49
N ALA A 80 -0.81 9.40 21.49
CA ALA A 80 -0.99 10.38 20.43
C ALA A 80 0.24 11.30 20.25
N GLU A 81 0.88 11.73 21.34
CA GLU A 81 2.11 12.53 21.26
C GLU A 81 3.30 11.71 20.72
N ARG A 82 3.41 10.42 21.07
CA ARG A 82 4.41 9.51 20.48
C ARG A 82 4.19 9.35 18.97
N LEU A 83 2.96 9.06 18.55
CA LEU A 83 2.58 8.95 17.14
C LEU A 83 2.93 10.23 16.36
N ARG A 84 2.57 11.39 16.90
CA ARG A 84 2.89 12.69 16.29
C ARG A 84 4.39 12.90 16.16
N LYS A 85 5.15 12.67 17.24
CA LYS A 85 6.59 12.94 17.28
C LYS A 85 7.38 11.99 16.40
N ASN A 86 7.10 10.70 16.49
CA ASN A 86 7.93 9.66 15.88
C ASN A 86 7.48 9.32 14.45
N ILE A 87 6.20 9.46 14.11
CA ILE A 87 5.70 9.11 12.77
C ILE A 87 5.41 10.36 11.94
N TYR A 88 4.45 11.20 12.36
CA TYR A 88 3.96 12.29 11.50
C TYR A 88 4.92 13.46 11.34
N ALA A 89 5.61 13.86 12.41
CA ALA A 89 6.54 14.99 12.39
C ALA A 89 7.96 14.60 11.94
N ALA A 90 8.30 13.30 11.98
CA ALA A 90 9.65 12.85 11.72
C ALA A 90 10.00 12.82 10.22
N GLY A 91 9.02 12.65 9.33
CA GLY A 91 9.27 12.48 7.90
C GLY A 91 10.30 11.36 7.65
N GLY A 92 11.17 11.55 6.66
CA GLY A 92 12.29 10.62 6.37
C GLY A 92 13.57 10.91 7.16
N SER A 93 13.49 11.47 8.37
CA SER A 93 14.69 11.87 9.15
C SER A 93 15.50 10.70 9.70
N LYS A 94 14.87 9.53 9.83
CA LYS A 94 15.46 8.27 10.31
C LYS A 94 14.84 7.10 9.57
N ASP A 95 15.37 5.90 9.82
CA ASP A 95 14.77 4.68 9.31
C ASP A 95 13.32 4.54 9.81
N PRO A 96 12.34 4.24 8.93
CA PRO A 96 10.94 4.09 9.33
C PRO A 96 10.70 3.02 10.41
N GLU A 97 11.47 1.93 10.44
CA GLU A 97 11.33 0.88 11.45
C GLU A 97 11.78 1.36 12.84
N GLU A 98 12.89 2.13 12.89
CA GLU A 98 13.34 2.79 14.12
C GLU A 98 12.28 3.77 14.63
N LEU A 99 11.67 4.54 13.73
CA LEU A 99 10.62 5.49 14.08
C LEU A 99 9.33 4.82 14.54
N TYR A 100 8.96 3.70 13.92
CA TYR A 100 7.74 2.95 14.25
C TYR A 100 7.82 2.31 15.66
N THR A 101 9.00 1.82 16.04
CA THR A 101 9.20 1.11 17.32
C THR A 101 9.53 2.03 18.51
N ALA A 102 9.74 3.34 18.28
CA ALA A 102 10.09 4.34 19.29
C ALA A 102 8.90 4.83 20.14
#